data_AF-A0A967P972-F1
#
_entry.id   AF-A0A967P972-F1
#
_cell.length_a   1.000
_cell.length_b   1.000
_cell.length_c   1.000
_cell.angle_alpha   90.00
_cell.angle_beta   90.00
_cell.angle_gamma   90.00
#
_symmetry.space_group_name_H-M   'P 1'
#
loop_
_entity.id
_entity.type
_entity.pdbx_description
1 polymer ?
#
loop_
_entity_poly.entity_id
_entity_poly.type
_entity_poly.pdbx_seq_one_letter_code
_entity_poly.pdbx_strand_id
1 'polypeptide(L)'
;MKKIGFVSIICTVFVILDQITKYLIVKSVPLYGKINLLPFFDIVHIRNPGVAFGFLSNLPENFRFYFFILVFIIALVLISAFIYNTPFTEKIMIVSLSLILSGAIGNSIDRL
;
A
#
# COMPACT_ATOMS: atom_id res chain seq x y z
N MET A 1 -0.92 16.64 18.77
CA MET A 1 -0.91 17.33 17.47
C MET A 1 0.35 17.06 16.65
N LYS A 2 1.58 17.29 17.16
CA LYS A 2 2.84 17.07 16.41
C LYS A 2 3.00 15.63 15.85
N LYS A 3 2.72 14.61 16.66
CA LYS A 3 2.80 13.19 16.24
C LYS A 3 1.85 12.86 15.08
N ILE A 4 0.60 13.30 15.17
CA ILE A 4 -0.41 13.05 14.12
C ILE A 4 0.02 13.74 12.82
N GLY A 5 0.42 15.02 12.88
CA GLY A 5 0.90 15.73 11.68
C GLY A 5 2.11 15.05 11.04
N PHE A 6 3.06 14.57 11.86
CA PHE A 6 4.23 13.82 11.37
C PHE A 6 3.84 12.53 10.63
N VAL A 7 2.95 11.73 11.22
CA VAL A 7 2.42 10.49 10.61
C VAL A 7 1.66 10.80 9.32
N SER A 8 0.77 11.80 9.35
CA SER A 8 -0.02 12.21 8.18
C SER A 8 0.86 12.63 7.01
N ILE A 9 1.93 13.39 7.25
CA ILE A 9 2.87 13.80 6.18
C ILE A 9 3.52 12.57 5.54
N ILE A 10 4.03 11.63 6.34
CA ILE A 10 4.63 10.39 5.82
C ILE A 10 3.60 9.64 4.98
N CYS A 11 2.39 9.42 5.51
CA CYS A 11 1.33 8.73 4.79
C CYS A 11 0.98 9.39 3.46
N THR A 12 0.76 10.71 3.46
CA THR A 12 0.43 11.44 2.24
C THR A 12 1.55 11.36 1.20
N VAL A 13 2.81 11.55 1.60
CA VAL A 13 3.94 11.48 0.66
C VAL A 13 4.05 10.09 0.03
N PHE A 14 4.03 9.03 0.83
CA PHE A 14 4.23 7.68 0.30
C PHE A 14 3.01 7.15 -0.47
N VAL A 15 1.79 7.53 -0.09
CA VAL A 15 0.59 7.21 -0.89
C VAL A 15 0.63 7.94 -2.24
N ILE A 16 1.02 9.22 -2.28
CA ILE A 16 1.15 9.95 -3.55
C ILE A 16 2.23 9.33 -4.44
N LEU A 17 3.39 8.98 -3.87
CA LEU A 17 4.47 8.32 -4.63
C LEU A 17 4.03 6.97 -5.19
N ASP A 18 3.35 6.15 -4.39
CA ASP A 18 2.78 4.88 -4.83
C ASP A 18 1.80 5.07 -6.00
N GLN A 19 0.85 5.99 -5.88
CA GLN A 19 -0.17 6.23 -6.90
C GLN A 19 0.41 6.84 -8.19
N ILE A 20 1.37 7.77 -8.08
CA ILE A 20 2.07 8.33 -9.25
C ILE A 20 2.85 7.22 -9.97
N THR A 21 3.60 6.40 -9.26
CA THR A 21 4.41 5.34 -9.88
C THR A 21 3.53 4.30 -10.57
N LYS A 22 2.42 3.87 -9.93
CA LYS A 22 1.42 2.99 -10.56
C LYS A 22 0.81 3.62 -11.81
N TYR A 23 0.39 4.88 -11.73
CA TYR A 23 -0.19 5.60 -12.86
C TYR A 23 0.77 5.67 -14.06
N LEU A 24 2.05 5.97 -13.82
CA LEU A 24 3.07 6.03 -14.86
C LEU A 24 3.25 4.68 -15.56
N ILE A 25 3.28 3.57 -14.81
CA ILE A 25 3.39 2.21 -15.38
C ILE A 25 2.15 1.85 -16.19
N VAL A 26 0.95 2.09 -15.66
CA VAL A 26 -0.31 1.81 -16.36
C VAL A 26 -0.40 2.58 -17.69
N LYS A 27 0.11 3.81 -17.74
CA LYS A 27 0.09 4.65 -18.94
C LYS A 27 1.18 4.27 -19.95
N SER A 28 2.34 3.82 -19.50
CA SER A 28 3.55 3.75 -20.33
C SER A 28 3.96 2.32 -20.71
N VAL A 29 3.51 1.31 -19.96
CA VAL A 29 3.89 -0.10 -20.18
C VAL A 29 2.62 -0.89 -20.47
N PRO A 30 2.52 -1.64 -21.59
CA PRO A 30 1.39 -2.53 -21.84
C PRO A 30 1.22 -3.55 -20.71
N LEU A 31 -0.01 -4.04 -20.49
CA LEU A 31 -0.23 -5.13 -19.51
C LEU A 31 0.62 -6.35 -19.90
N TYR A 32 1.33 -6.93 -18.93
CA TYR A 32 2.35 -7.97 -19.09
C TYR A 32 3.62 -7.54 -19.84
N GLY A 33 3.72 -6.27 -20.22
CA GLY A 33 4.95 -5.66 -20.72
C GLY A 33 5.97 -5.44 -19.61
N LYS A 34 7.22 -5.23 -20.02
CA LYS A 34 8.34 -4.99 -19.10
C LYS A 34 9.32 -3.94 -19.61
N ILE A 35 10.01 -3.29 -18.68
CA ILE A 35 11.18 -2.44 -18.91
C ILE A 35 12.38 -3.14 -18.29
N ASN A 36 13.36 -3.48 -19.12
CA ASN A 36 14.64 -4.02 -18.65
C ASN A 36 15.50 -2.86 -18.11
N LEU A 37 15.53 -2.69 -16.79
CA LEU A 37 16.24 -1.58 -16.15
C LEU A 37 17.70 -1.94 -15.86
N LEU A 38 17.93 -3.12 -15.28
CA LEU A 38 19.26 -3.67 -14.98
C LEU A 38 19.30 -5.16 -15.35
N PRO A 39 20.48 -5.78 -15.50
CA PRO A 39 20.60 -7.20 -15.85
C PRO A 39 19.87 -8.18 -14.90
N PHE A 40 19.60 -7.75 -13.66
CA PHE A 40 18.92 -8.54 -12.63
C PHE A 40 17.58 -7.93 -12.17
N PHE A 41 17.12 -6.84 -12.80
CA PHE A 41 15.95 -6.09 -12.35
C PHE A 41 15.14 -5.55 -13.53
N ASP A 42 13.93 -6.09 -13.67
CA ASP A 42 12.92 -5.67 -14.63
C ASP A 42 11.77 -4.97 -13.90
N ILE A 43 11.22 -3.91 -14.48
CA ILE A 43 9.94 -3.34 -14.07
C ILE A 43 8.85 -3.98 -14.93
N VAL A 44 7.88 -4.66 -14.31
CA VAL A 44 6.84 -5.41 -15.03
C VAL A 44 5.46 -4.84 -14.69
N HIS A 45 4.63 -4.62 -15.72
CA HIS A 45 3.24 -4.26 -15.50
C HIS A 45 2.40 -5.53 -15.31
N ILE A 46 2.09 -5.84 -14.06
CA ILE A 46 1.19 -6.94 -13.69
C ILE A 46 0.08 -6.42 -12.77
N ARG A 47 -1.14 -6.94 -12.94
CA ARG A 47 -2.28 -6.69 -12.05
C ARG A 47 -2.46 -7.89 -11.13
N ASN A 48 -2.54 -7.64 -9.83
CA ASN A 48 -2.77 -8.68 -8.84
C ASN A 48 -4.19 -8.58 -8.27
N PRO A 49 -5.14 -9.42 -8.71
CA PRO A 49 -6.50 -9.44 -8.17
C PRO A 49 -6.58 -10.05 -6.76
N GLY A 50 -5.51 -10.69 -6.29
CA GLY A 50 -5.42 -11.36 -4.99
C GLY A 50 -4.54 -10.61 -3.98
N VAL A 51 -4.04 -11.38 -3.01
CA VAL A 51 -3.06 -10.95 -1.99
C VAL A 51 -1.64 -11.35 -2.41
N ALA A 52 -0.71 -11.52 -1.47
CA ALA A 52 0.62 -12.05 -1.76
C ALA A 52 0.53 -13.38 -2.55
N PHE A 53 1.41 -13.54 -3.54
CA PHE A 53 1.48 -14.72 -4.41
C PHE A 53 0.20 -15.06 -5.19
N GLY A 54 -0.70 -14.08 -5.38
CA GLY A 54 -1.98 -14.30 -6.04
C GLY A 54 -2.98 -15.07 -5.17
N PHE A 55 -2.73 -15.22 -3.87
CA PHE A 55 -3.67 -15.88 -2.96
C PHE A 55 -5.06 -15.21 -3.05
N LEU A 56 -6.13 -15.99 -2.98
CA LEU A 56 -7.53 -15.54 -3.15
C LEU A 56 -7.89 -14.97 -4.54
N SER A 57 -7.01 -15.04 -5.55
CA SER A 57 -7.32 -14.54 -6.90
C SER A 57 -8.52 -15.23 -7.55
N ASN A 58 -8.81 -16.48 -7.18
CA ASN A 58 -9.88 -17.27 -7.80
C ASN A 58 -11.24 -17.09 -7.14
N LEU A 59 -11.34 -16.30 -6.06
CA LEU A 59 -12.61 -16.03 -5.39
C LEU A 59 -13.48 -15.04 -6.18
N PRO A 60 -14.80 -15.06 -5.99
CA PRO A 60 -15.71 -14.08 -6.57
C PRO A 60 -15.28 -12.65 -6.24
N GLU A 61 -15.40 -11.74 -7.21
CA GLU A 61 -14.92 -10.36 -7.08
C GLU A 61 -15.56 -9.63 -5.89
N ASN A 62 -16.88 -9.76 -5.72
CA ASN A 62 -17.60 -9.19 -4.58
C ASN A 62 -17.04 -9.69 -3.24
N PHE A 63 -16.72 -10.98 -3.15
CA PHE A 63 -16.12 -11.55 -1.94
C PHE A 63 -14.74 -10.94 -1.68
N ARG A 64 -13.89 -10.83 -2.70
CA ARG A 64 -12.56 -10.20 -2.58
C ARG A 64 -12.67 -8.74 -2.17
N PHE A 65 -13.60 -7.98 -2.75
CA PHE A 65 -13.85 -6.58 -2.41
C PHE A 65 -14.17 -6.41 -0.92
N TYR A 66 -15.19 -7.12 -0.40
CA TYR A 66 -15.55 -7.04 1.01
C TYR A 66 -14.43 -7.55 1.93
N PHE A 67 -13.74 -8.62 1.53
CA PHE A 67 -12.59 -9.14 2.27
C PHE A 67 -11.46 -8.11 2.38
N PHE A 68 -11.09 -7.44 1.29
CA PHE A 68 -10.02 -6.44 1.31
C PHE A 68 -10.41 -5.18 2.07
N ILE A 69 -11.66 -4.73 1.99
CA ILE A 69 -12.17 -3.65 2.83
C ILE A 69 -12.06 -4.03 4.31
N LEU A 70 -12.49 -5.23 4.68
CA LEU A 70 -12.42 -5.71 6.06
C LEU A 70 -10.97 -5.73 6.57
N VAL A 71 -10.05 -6.33 5.80
CA VAL A 71 -8.62 -6.39 6.15
C VAL A 71 -8.03 -4.98 6.27
N PHE A 72 -8.39 -4.08 5.37
CA PHE A 72 -7.94 -2.69 5.40
C PHE A 72 -8.42 -1.96 6.66
N ILE A 73 -9.70 -2.10 7.02
CA ILE A 73 -10.26 -1.48 8.24
C ILE A 73 -9.55 -2.03 9.49
N ILE A 74 -9.35 -3.35 9.55
CA ILE A 74 -8.62 -3.99 10.66
C ILE A 74 -7.20 -3.43 10.76
N ALA A 75 -6.46 -3.37 9.64
CA ALA A 75 -5.12 -2.82 9.61
C ALA A 75 -5.07 -1.34 10.02
N LEU A 76 -5.99 -0.52 9.51
CA LEU A 76 -6.12 0.90 9.84
C LEU A 76 -6.33 1.10 11.34
N VAL A 77 -7.25 0.35 11.95
CA VAL A 77 -7.56 0.46 13.39
C VAL A 77 -6.37 0.01 14.22
N LEU A 78 -5.82 -1.19 13.95
CA LEU A 78 -4.72 -1.73 14.73
C LEU A 78 -3.48 -0.84 14.64
N ILE A 79 -3.05 -0.48 13.43
CA ILE A 79 -1.84 0.34 13.24
C ILE A 79 -2.03 1.72 13.87
N SER A 80 -3.20 2.35 13.71
CA SER A 80 -3.48 3.65 14.35
C SER A 80 -3.45 3.54 15.88
N ALA A 81 -3.97 2.45 16.45
CA ALA A 81 -3.90 2.19 17.87
C ALA A 81 -2.44 1.99 18.35
N PHE A 82 -1.62 1.25 17.60
CA PHE A 82 -0.19 1.11 17.89
C PHE A 82 0.51 2.47 17.85
N ILE A 83 0.34 3.26 16.78
CA ILE A 83 0.91 4.61 16.67
C ILE A 83 0.45 5.52 17.81
N TYR A 84 -0.82 5.42 18.22
CA TYR A 84 -1.36 6.19 19.33
C TYR A 84 -0.65 5.87 20.64
N ASN A 85 -0.43 4.58 20.93
CA ASN A 85 0.24 4.11 22.13
C ASN A 85 1.78 4.26 22.11
N THR A 86 2.40 4.36 20.93
CA THR A 86 3.86 4.57 20.81
C THR A 86 4.27 5.99 21.21
N PRO A 87 5.23 6.15 22.14
CA PRO A 87 5.81 7.45 22.49
C PRO A 87 6.45 8.15 21.29
N PHE A 88 6.36 9.48 21.19
CA PHE A 88 6.94 10.22 20.07
C PHE A 88 8.48 10.20 20.04
N THR A 89 9.12 9.81 21.14
CA THR A 89 10.56 9.55 21.22
C THR A 89 10.99 8.35 20.39
N GLU A 90 10.11 7.37 20.19
CA GLU A 90 10.35 6.17 19.38
C GLU A 90 10.07 6.43 17.89
N LYS A 91 10.81 7.38 17.32
CA LYS A 91 10.59 7.83 15.93
C LYS A 91 10.68 6.71 14.91
N ILE A 92 11.60 5.75 15.10
CA ILE A 92 11.77 4.62 14.18
C ILE A 92 10.48 3.79 14.12
N MET A 93 9.89 3.47 15.27
CA MET A 93 8.64 2.71 15.33
C MET A 93 7.50 3.46 14.66
N ILE A 94 7.38 4.77 14.92
CA ILE A 94 6.34 5.60 14.30
C ILE A 94 6.51 5.67 12.78
N VAL A 95 7.74 5.84 12.29
CA VAL A 95 8.04 5.85 10.84
C VAL A 95 7.69 4.50 10.22
N SER A 96 8.13 3.39 10.82
CA SER A 96 7.83 2.04 10.34
C SER A 96 6.33 1.79 10.24
N LEU A 97 5.57 2.11 11.30
CA LEU A 97 4.12 1.96 11.30
C LEU A 97 3.44 2.87 10.27
N SER A 98 3.94 4.10 10.09
CA SER A 98 3.43 5.03 9.07
C SER A 98 3.65 4.49 7.65
N LEU A 99 4.81 3.90 7.36
CA LEU A 99 5.10 3.28 6.07
C LEU A 99 4.21 2.06 5.79
N ILE A 100 3.99 1.21 6.80
CA ILE A 100 3.06 0.07 6.69
C ILE A 100 1.64 0.58 6.41
N LEU A 101 1.19 1.61 7.15
CA LEU A 101 -0.12 2.22 6.95
C LEU A 101 -0.26 2.84 5.55
N SER A 102 0.78 3.53 5.07
CA SER A 102 0.83 4.10 3.72
C SER A 102 0.64 3.02 2.65
N GLY A 103 1.35 1.90 2.78
CA GLY A 103 1.23 0.77 1.85
C GLY A 103 -0.15 0.09 1.90
N ALA A 104 -0.75 -0.01 3.09
CA ALA A 104 -2.11 -0.52 3.23
C ALA A 104 -3.13 0.40 2.55
N ILE A 105 -3.01 1.72 2.72
CA ILE A 105 -3.88 2.71 2.06
C ILE A 105 -3.70 2.67 0.54
N GLY A 106 -2.45 2.73 0.04
CA GLY A 106 -2.16 2.72 -1.39
C GLY A 106 -2.71 1.48 -2.11
N ASN A 107 -2.56 0.30 -1.52
CA ASN A 107 -3.13 -0.92 -2.09
C ASN A 107 -4.66 -0.99 -1.99
N SER A 108 -5.27 -0.37 -0.98
CA SER A 108 -6.73 -0.30 -0.86
C SER A 108 -7.34 0.65 -1.88
N ILE A 109 -6.68 1.76 -2.21
CA ILE A 109 -7.13 2.68 -3.26
C ILE A 109 -7.30 1.95 -4.59
N ASP A 110 -6.37 1.06 -4.95
CA ASP A 110 -6.44 0.33 -6.22
C ASP A 110 -7.55 -0.75 -6.26
N ARG A 111 -8.08 -1.13 -5.10
CA ARG A 111 -9.05 -2.23 -4.93
C ARG A 111 -10.48 -1.74 -4.74
N LEU A 112 -10.66 -0.44 -4.51
CA LEU A 112 -11.95 0.25 -4.40
C LEU A 112 -12.38 0.78 -5.77
#